data_AF-A0A7C5FG34-F1
#
_entry.id   AF-A0A7C5FG34-F1
#
_cell.length_a   1.000
_cell.length_b   1.000
_cell.length_c   1.000
_cell.angle_alpha   90.00
_cell.angle_beta   90.00
_cell.angle_gamma   90.00
#
_symmetry.space_group_name_H-M   'P 1'
#
loop_
_entity.id
_entity.type
_entity.pdbx_description
1 polymer ?
#
loop_
_entity_poly.entity_id
_entity_poly.type
_entity_poly.pdbx_seq_one_letter_code
_entity_poly.pdbx_strand_id
1 'polypeptide(L)'
;MSQHDKGSSKQIKDLVKDKNFVERFNKIINLCCVKITNKDKWYPNGKDEKEKRLESLDDEILCPHIKKEIKRWWIPGRGNTPNWDLISTATINGKKGFILVEAKSHEEELKNNSLRSSNKENIENIKRAINKAFTKLEIKIDEENLIKDKYQLLNRIAFAWKLTTYGFPVILMYLGFINDESFKKAKIFKNVDDWEYFIKNKNKRVLELLDRKVKCCNGDLYFIIRSFDCKEINS
;
A
#
# COMPACT_ATOMS: atom_id res chain seq x y z
N MET A 1 -13.25 -12.65 -19.13
CA MET A 1 -11.99 -12.35 -18.44
C MET A 1 -12.29 -11.43 -17.28
N SER A 2 -11.98 -11.86 -16.06
CA SER A 2 -12.31 -11.09 -14.86
C SER A 2 -11.38 -9.88 -14.73
N GLN A 3 -11.78 -8.88 -13.93
CA GLN A 3 -10.92 -7.73 -13.63
C GLN A 3 -9.61 -8.13 -12.91
N HIS A 4 -9.55 -9.34 -12.35
CA HIS A 4 -8.37 -9.89 -11.67
C HIS A 4 -7.33 -10.51 -12.60
N ASP A 5 -7.61 -10.60 -13.90
CA ASP A 5 -6.72 -11.21 -14.91
C ASP A 5 -5.96 -10.17 -15.75
N LYS A 6 -5.91 -8.90 -15.30
CA LYS A 6 -5.19 -7.80 -15.95
C LYS A 6 -4.66 -6.80 -14.93
N GLY A 7 -3.72 -5.95 -15.35
CA GLY A 7 -3.23 -4.82 -14.56
C GLY A 7 -2.41 -5.19 -13.36
N SER A 8 -2.35 -4.26 -12.40
CA SER A 8 -1.53 -4.41 -11.20
C SER A 8 -1.84 -5.68 -10.41
N SER A 9 -3.11 -6.08 -10.31
CA SER A 9 -3.52 -7.35 -9.68
C SER A 9 -2.84 -8.56 -10.36
N LYS A 10 -2.87 -8.64 -11.70
CA LYS A 10 -2.18 -9.71 -12.43
C LYS A 10 -0.68 -9.63 -12.20
N GLN A 11 -0.09 -8.45 -12.34
CA GLN A 11 1.37 -8.28 -12.26
C GLN A 11 1.90 -8.59 -10.85
N ILE A 12 1.16 -8.26 -9.79
CA ILE A 12 1.51 -8.70 -8.42
C ILE A 12 1.47 -10.22 -8.32
N LYS A 13 0.42 -10.88 -8.83
CA LYS A 13 0.32 -12.34 -8.79
C LYS A 13 1.46 -13.02 -9.54
N ASP A 14 1.84 -12.48 -10.69
CA ASP A 14 2.97 -13.01 -11.47
C ASP A 14 4.29 -12.78 -10.71
N LEU A 15 4.49 -11.59 -10.13
CA LEU A 15 5.66 -11.26 -9.33
C LEU A 15 5.82 -12.20 -8.12
N VAL A 16 4.75 -12.47 -7.36
CA VAL A 16 4.82 -13.33 -6.16
C VAL A 16 4.94 -14.82 -6.48
N LYS A 17 4.63 -15.23 -7.73
CA LYS A 17 4.81 -16.60 -8.22
C LYS A 17 6.20 -16.84 -8.79
N ASP A 18 6.98 -15.79 -9.06
CA ASP A 18 8.38 -15.89 -9.47
C ASP A 18 9.20 -16.64 -8.40
N LYS A 19 9.95 -17.67 -8.82
CA LYS A 19 10.83 -18.46 -7.95
C LYS A 19 11.89 -17.60 -7.23
N ASN A 20 12.25 -16.46 -7.81
CA ASN A 20 13.19 -15.48 -7.30
C ASN A 20 12.49 -14.28 -6.65
N PHE A 21 11.19 -14.39 -6.33
CA PHE A 21 10.40 -13.30 -5.75
C PHE A 21 11.12 -12.57 -4.61
N VAL A 22 11.68 -13.30 -3.63
CA VAL A 22 12.33 -12.67 -2.47
C VAL A 22 13.55 -11.83 -2.89
N GLU A 23 14.38 -12.32 -3.79
CA GLU A 23 15.55 -11.56 -4.28
C GLU A 23 15.08 -10.33 -5.06
N ARG A 24 14.16 -10.52 -6.00
CA ARG A 24 13.61 -9.47 -6.84
C ARG A 24 12.89 -8.40 -6.03
N PHE A 25 12.09 -8.79 -5.03
CA PHE A 25 11.35 -7.87 -4.20
C PHE A 25 12.25 -7.08 -3.26
N ASN A 26 13.33 -7.68 -2.72
CA ASN A 26 14.37 -6.93 -2.02
C ASN A 26 15.07 -5.91 -2.95
N LYS A 27 15.33 -6.26 -4.23
CA LYS A 27 15.86 -5.31 -5.23
C LYS A 27 14.88 -4.17 -5.54
N ILE A 28 13.58 -4.45 -5.65
CA ILE A 28 12.55 -3.43 -5.85
C ILE A 28 12.51 -2.47 -4.65
N ILE A 29 12.52 -2.99 -3.41
CA ILE A 29 12.49 -2.15 -2.21
C ILE A 29 13.73 -1.25 -2.15
N ASN A 30 14.91 -1.83 -2.40
CA ASN A 30 16.19 -1.13 -2.43
C ASN A 30 16.45 -0.25 -1.20
N LEU A 31 16.26 -0.82 0.00
CA LEU A 31 16.57 -0.16 1.28
C LEU A 31 17.44 -1.09 2.11
N CYS A 32 18.65 -0.67 2.46
CA CYS A 32 19.59 -1.47 3.24
C CYS A 32 19.06 -1.88 4.63
N CYS A 33 18.11 -1.11 5.17
CA CYS A 33 17.49 -1.38 6.45
C CYS A 33 16.32 -2.38 6.38
N VAL A 34 15.94 -2.83 5.18
CA VAL A 34 14.81 -3.75 4.95
C VAL A 34 15.33 -5.07 4.41
N LYS A 35 14.85 -6.17 4.97
CA LYS A 35 15.15 -7.50 4.48
C LYS A 35 13.92 -8.39 4.56
N ILE A 36 13.61 -9.02 3.43
CA ILE A 36 12.64 -10.11 3.31
C ILE A 36 13.40 -11.41 3.08
N THR A 37 12.88 -12.49 3.62
CA THR A 37 13.39 -13.85 3.50
C THR A 37 12.26 -14.82 3.19
N ASN A 38 12.58 -16.06 2.79
CA ASN A 38 11.59 -17.12 2.59
C ASN A 38 10.83 -17.53 3.87
N LYS A 39 11.24 -17.02 5.05
CA LYS A 39 10.53 -17.23 6.32
C LYS A 39 9.45 -16.18 6.58
N ASP A 40 9.50 -15.05 5.87
CA ASP A 40 8.48 -14.02 5.98
C ASP A 40 7.22 -14.46 5.23
N LYS A 41 6.07 -13.99 5.68
CA LYS A 41 4.76 -14.25 5.08
C LYS A 41 4.32 -13.06 4.24
N TRP A 42 3.75 -13.32 3.08
CA TRP A 42 3.16 -12.32 2.20
C TRP A 42 1.83 -12.78 1.61
N TYR A 43 1.02 -11.83 1.12
CA TYR A 43 -0.25 -12.10 0.43
C TYR A 43 -0.45 -11.08 -0.70
N PRO A 44 -0.86 -11.53 -1.91
CA PRO A 44 -1.05 -12.94 -2.30
C PRO A 44 0.28 -13.73 -2.31
N ASN A 45 0.25 -15.06 -2.19
CA ASN A 45 1.46 -15.92 -2.13
C ASN A 45 1.40 -17.18 -3.01
N GLY A 46 0.64 -17.12 -4.11
CA GLY A 46 0.46 -18.22 -5.05
C GLY A 46 -0.47 -19.34 -4.58
N LYS A 47 -0.52 -19.63 -3.27
CA LYS A 47 -1.51 -20.53 -2.66
C LYS A 47 -2.80 -19.79 -2.32
N ASP A 48 -2.66 -18.60 -1.75
CA ASP A 48 -3.76 -17.65 -1.58
C ASP A 48 -3.56 -16.50 -2.56
N GLU A 49 -4.44 -16.43 -3.56
CA GLU A 49 -4.40 -15.39 -4.59
C GLU A 49 -5.17 -14.13 -4.20
N LYS A 50 -5.77 -14.08 -3.01
CA LYS A 50 -6.59 -12.93 -2.59
C LYS A 50 -5.72 -11.85 -1.97
N GLU A 51 -5.93 -10.62 -2.44
CA GLU A 51 -5.56 -9.42 -1.70
C GLU A 51 -6.16 -9.45 -0.30
N LYS A 52 -5.40 -8.95 0.67
CA LYS A 52 -5.78 -9.02 2.08
C LYS A 52 -6.02 -7.64 2.67
N ARG A 53 -6.84 -7.66 3.71
CA ARG A 53 -6.94 -6.59 4.70
C ARG A 53 -6.13 -6.96 5.92
N LEU A 54 -5.72 -5.97 6.70
CA LEU A 54 -4.97 -6.21 7.94
C LEU A 54 -5.76 -7.09 8.92
N GLU A 55 -7.08 -6.90 9.04
CA GLU A 55 -7.90 -7.73 9.94
C GLU A 55 -8.09 -9.18 9.46
N SER A 56 -7.75 -9.48 8.20
CA SER A 56 -7.87 -10.82 7.61
C SER A 56 -6.57 -11.61 7.57
N LEU A 57 -5.46 -11.04 8.07
CA LEU A 57 -4.19 -11.76 8.20
C LEU A 57 -4.31 -12.90 9.22
N ASP A 58 -3.34 -13.79 9.25
CA ASP A 58 -3.29 -14.85 10.26
C ASP A 58 -2.94 -14.26 11.65
N ASP A 59 -3.39 -14.90 12.74
CA ASP A 59 -3.23 -14.39 14.11
C ASP A 59 -1.76 -14.33 14.58
N GLU A 60 -0.94 -15.20 14.00
CA GLU A 60 0.51 -15.23 14.14
C GLU A 60 1.22 -14.05 13.47
N ILE A 61 0.60 -13.39 12.49
CA ILE A 61 1.15 -12.21 11.82
C ILE A 61 0.70 -10.94 12.55
N LEU A 62 -0.58 -10.87 12.89
CA LEU A 62 -1.16 -9.72 13.58
C LEU A 62 -2.16 -10.24 14.61
N CYS A 63 -1.93 -9.96 15.89
CA CYS A 63 -2.75 -10.57 16.93
C CYS A 63 -4.22 -10.09 16.86
N PRO A 64 -5.20 -10.93 17.28
CA PRO A 64 -6.63 -10.62 17.21
C PRO A 64 -7.02 -9.28 17.86
N HIS A 65 -6.35 -8.93 18.95
CA HIS A 65 -6.60 -7.67 19.65
C HIS A 65 -6.31 -6.47 18.73
N ILE A 66 -5.12 -6.40 18.13
CA ILE A 66 -4.73 -5.31 17.23
C ILE A 66 -5.64 -5.27 15.99
N LYS A 67 -6.01 -6.42 15.42
CA LYS A 67 -6.97 -6.49 14.30
C LYS A 67 -8.30 -5.82 14.65
N LYS A 68 -8.87 -6.15 15.81
CA LYS A 68 -10.12 -5.57 16.30
C LYS A 68 -9.98 -4.07 16.54
N GLU A 69 -8.86 -3.63 17.12
CA GLU A 69 -8.62 -2.22 17.37
C GLU A 69 -8.46 -1.40 16.08
N ILE A 70 -7.73 -1.93 15.09
CA ILE A 70 -7.59 -1.30 13.76
C ILE A 70 -8.96 -1.19 13.09
N LYS A 71 -9.76 -2.27 13.12
CA LYS A 71 -11.09 -2.27 12.53
C LYS A 71 -11.97 -1.18 13.15
N ARG A 72 -12.07 -1.19 14.49
CA ARG A 72 -12.87 -0.23 15.27
C ARG A 72 -12.38 1.21 15.10
N TRP A 73 -11.07 1.42 15.02
CA TRP A 73 -10.47 2.73 14.77
C TRP A 73 -10.88 3.28 13.41
N TRP A 74 -10.96 2.45 12.37
CA TRP A 74 -11.29 2.88 11.02
C TRP A 74 -12.80 3.00 10.78
N ILE A 75 -13.55 1.94 11.08
CA ILE A 75 -14.99 1.84 10.88
C ILE A 75 -15.57 1.01 12.04
N PRO A 76 -16.19 1.64 13.06
CA PRO A 76 -16.76 0.92 14.21
C PRO A 76 -18.00 0.09 13.85
N GLY A 77 -18.72 0.47 12.78
CA GLY A 77 -19.90 -0.23 12.29
C GLY A 77 -19.62 -1.23 11.15
N ARG A 78 -20.64 -1.51 10.33
CA ARG A 78 -20.47 -2.31 9.10
C ARG A 78 -19.63 -1.54 8.09
N GLY A 79 -18.61 -2.19 7.54
CA GLY A 79 -17.78 -1.63 6.48
C GLY A 79 -16.47 -2.39 6.32
N ASN A 80 -15.64 -1.92 5.39
CA ASN A 80 -14.39 -2.57 5.00
C ASN A 80 -13.22 -1.65 5.30
N THR A 81 -12.14 -2.21 5.83
CA THR A 81 -10.83 -1.53 5.79
C THR A 81 -10.25 -1.66 4.37
N PRO A 82 -9.20 -0.90 4.04
CA PRO A 82 -8.38 -1.10 2.86
C PRO A 82 -7.97 -2.55 2.58
N ASN A 83 -8.23 -2.99 1.35
CA ASN A 83 -7.44 -4.06 0.73
C ASN A 83 -6.10 -3.50 0.28
N TRP A 84 -5.09 -4.35 0.32
CA TRP A 84 -3.74 -4.07 -0.16
C TRP A 84 -3.40 -5.00 -1.30
N ASP A 85 -2.78 -4.47 -2.35
CA ASP A 85 -2.37 -5.25 -3.52
C ASP A 85 -1.32 -6.29 -3.12
N LEU A 86 -0.41 -5.94 -2.21
CA LEU A 86 0.49 -6.88 -1.55
C LEU A 86 0.75 -6.44 -0.09
N ILE A 87 0.71 -7.41 0.82
CA ILE A 87 1.20 -7.26 2.20
C ILE A 87 2.33 -8.25 2.39
N SER A 88 3.47 -7.81 2.92
CA SER A 88 4.55 -8.68 3.36
C SER A 88 4.96 -8.36 4.79
N THR A 89 5.26 -9.39 5.57
CA THR A 89 6.11 -9.21 6.75
C THR A 89 7.56 -9.02 6.30
N ALA A 90 8.34 -8.31 7.10
CA ALA A 90 9.74 -8.07 6.84
C ALA A 90 10.51 -7.79 8.13
N THR A 91 11.84 -7.78 8.04
CA THR A 91 12.69 -7.19 9.07
C THR A 91 13.10 -5.79 8.62
N ILE A 92 12.75 -4.77 9.41
CA ILE A 92 13.01 -3.36 9.14
C ILE A 92 13.76 -2.78 10.34
N ASN A 93 14.97 -2.25 10.13
CA ASN A 93 15.87 -1.80 11.21
C ASN A 93 16.05 -2.86 12.32
N GLY A 94 16.18 -4.14 11.94
CA GLY A 94 16.33 -5.26 12.88
C GLY A 94 15.05 -5.66 13.63
N LYS A 95 13.90 -5.03 13.38
CA LYS A 95 12.62 -5.34 14.01
C LYS A 95 11.63 -5.94 13.01
N LYS A 96 10.77 -6.85 13.46
CA LYS A 96 9.67 -7.37 12.63
C LYS A 96 8.65 -6.27 12.35
N GLY A 97 8.23 -6.15 11.09
CA GLY A 97 7.30 -5.13 10.63
C GLY A 97 6.62 -5.51 9.32
N PHE A 98 6.02 -4.51 8.68
CA PHE A 98 5.18 -4.69 7.49
C PHE A 98 5.68 -3.89 6.30
N ILE A 99 5.51 -4.46 5.12
CA ILE A 99 5.56 -3.77 3.84
C ILE A 99 4.14 -3.84 3.27
N LEU A 100 3.55 -2.66 3.07
CA LEU A 100 2.22 -2.49 2.52
C LEU A 100 2.36 -1.89 1.13
N VAL A 101 1.83 -2.55 0.12
CA VAL A 101 1.98 -2.15 -1.28
C VAL A 101 0.65 -1.74 -1.87
N GLU A 102 0.64 -0.57 -2.50
CA GLU A 102 -0.38 -0.14 -3.45
C GLU A 102 0.27 -0.12 -4.83
N ALA A 103 -0.24 -0.91 -5.77
CA ALA A 103 0.32 -1.09 -7.09
C ALA A 103 -0.57 -0.51 -8.18
N LYS A 104 0.05 0.04 -9.22
CA LYS A 104 -0.65 0.59 -10.39
C LYS A 104 0.01 0.15 -11.68
N SER A 105 -0.80 -0.10 -12.70
CA SER A 105 -0.32 -0.51 -14.03
C SER A 105 -0.62 0.50 -15.14
N HIS A 106 -1.60 1.39 -14.92
CA HIS A 106 -2.00 2.40 -15.88
C HIS A 106 -2.64 3.62 -15.22
N GLU A 107 -2.69 4.74 -15.95
CA GLU A 107 -3.17 6.02 -15.41
C GLU A 107 -4.64 5.98 -14.95
N GLU A 108 -5.47 5.15 -15.59
CA GLU A 108 -6.91 5.12 -15.31
C GLU A 108 -7.29 4.49 -13.97
N GLU A 109 -6.42 3.66 -13.38
CA GLU A 109 -6.65 3.03 -12.06
C GLU A 109 -6.75 4.06 -10.93
N LEU A 110 -6.35 5.31 -11.17
CA LEU A 110 -6.39 6.41 -10.20
C LEU A 110 -7.50 7.45 -10.49
N LYS A 111 -8.37 7.23 -11.49
CA LYS A 111 -9.46 8.15 -11.84
C LYS A 111 -10.68 8.07 -10.90
N ASN A 112 -10.78 7.04 -10.06
CA ASN A 112 -11.95 6.76 -9.21
C ASN A 112 -11.57 6.47 -7.75
N ASN A 113 -10.88 7.42 -7.12
CA ASN A 113 -10.31 7.25 -5.78
C ASN A 113 -11.19 7.79 -4.64
N SER A 114 -12.47 8.07 -4.91
CA SER A 114 -13.38 8.68 -3.94
C SER A 114 -13.83 7.70 -2.86
N LEU A 115 -14.13 8.22 -1.67
CA LEU A 115 -14.77 7.42 -0.62
C LEU A 115 -16.20 7.05 -1.04
N ARG A 116 -16.44 5.75 -1.24
CA ARG A 116 -17.76 5.19 -1.58
C ARG A 116 -18.46 4.67 -0.32
N SER A 117 -18.93 5.59 0.52
CA SER A 117 -19.79 5.27 1.66
C SER A 117 -20.96 6.24 1.71
N SER A 118 -22.15 5.74 1.99
CA SER A 118 -23.36 6.55 2.26
C SER A 118 -23.63 6.72 3.75
N ASN A 119 -22.90 6.01 4.61
CA ASN A 119 -23.06 6.09 6.06
C ASN A 119 -22.25 7.27 6.61
N LYS A 120 -22.95 8.31 7.10
CA LYS A 120 -22.36 9.54 7.62
C LYS A 120 -21.41 9.31 8.79
N GLU A 121 -21.75 8.41 9.72
CA GLU A 121 -20.92 8.08 10.88
C GLU A 121 -19.61 7.43 10.44
N ASN A 122 -19.67 6.49 9.49
CA ASN A 122 -18.47 5.87 8.93
C ASN A 122 -17.58 6.91 8.23
N ILE A 123 -18.18 7.82 7.44
CA ILE A 123 -17.44 8.89 6.75
C ILE A 123 -16.73 9.78 7.77
N GLU A 124 -17.43 10.23 8.81
CA GLU A 124 -16.87 11.09 9.84
C GLU A 124 -15.74 10.40 10.62
N ASN A 125 -15.93 9.11 10.96
CA ASN A 125 -14.89 8.36 11.65
C ASN A 125 -13.64 8.16 10.78
N ILE A 126 -13.82 7.89 9.49
CA ILE A 126 -12.72 7.81 8.51
C ILE A 126 -11.99 9.15 8.39
N LYS A 127 -12.72 10.26 8.27
CA LYS A 127 -12.12 11.61 8.26
C LYS A 127 -11.28 11.85 9.51
N ARG A 128 -11.85 11.56 10.69
CA ARG A 128 -11.16 11.70 11.98
C ARG A 128 -9.90 10.83 12.06
N ALA A 129 -9.96 9.60 11.56
CA ALA A 129 -8.82 8.69 11.52
C ALA A 129 -7.69 9.21 10.62
N ILE A 130 -8.03 9.68 9.42
CA ILE A 130 -7.08 10.30 8.49
C ILE A 130 -6.50 11.58 9.10
N ASN A 131 -7.32 12.51 9.55
CA ASN A 131 -6.88 13.76 10.18
C ASN A 131 -5.90 13.50 11.33
N LYS A 132 -6.25 12.57 12.23
CA LYS A 132 -5.36 12.19 13.34
C LYS A 132 -3.99 11.70 12.87
N ALA A 133 -3.95 10.86 11.83
CA ALA A 133 -2.70 10.37 11.27
C ALA A 133 -1.86 11.52 10.69
N PHE A 134 -2.46 12.37 9.87
CA PHE A 134 -1.77 13.46 9.20
C PHE A 134 -1.32 14.57 10.15
N THR A 135 -2.11 14.89 11.19
CA THR A 135 -1.66 15.76 12.29
C THR A 135 -0.41 15.19 12.95
N LYS A 136 -0.36 13.87 13.19
CA LYS A 136 0.80 13.22 13.83
C LYS A 136 2.00 13.07 12.92
N LEU A 137 1.80 13.08 11.61
CA LEU A 137 2.85 13.12 10.60
C LEU A 137 3.27 14.55 10.26
N GLU A 138 2.64 15.57 10.86
CA GLU A 138 2.89 16.99 10.60
C GLU A 138 2.65 17.42 9.14
N ILE A 139 1.75 16.72 8.44
CA ILE A 139 1.42 16.99 7.03
C ILE A 139 0.08 17.72 6.95
N LYS A 140 0.07 18.85 6.25
CA LYS A 140 -1.16 19.60 6.00
C LYS A 140 -1.98 18.94 4.89
N ILE A 141 -3.21 18.57 5.24
CA ILE A 141 -4.20 18.08 4.28
C ILE A 141 -5.37 19.07 4.17
N ASP A 142 -5.99 19.07 3.00
CA ASP A 142 -7.20 19.83 2.73
C ASP A 142 -8.40 18.91 2.95
N GLU A 143 -9.17 19.20 4.00
CA GLU A 143 -10.30 18.39 4.44
C GLU A 143 -11.44 18.33 3.42
N GLU A 144 -11.60 19.36 2.57
CA GLU A 144 -12.64 19.40 1.55
C GLU A 144 -12.33 18.39 0.42
N ASN A 145 -11.05 18.17 0.16
CA ASN A 145 -10.55 17.24 -0.86
C ASN A 145 -10.32 15.81 -0.36
N LEU A 146 -10.57 15.55 0.93
CA LEU A 146 -10.28 14.28 1.60
C LEU A 146 -11.11 13.11 1.03
N ILE A 147 -12.30 13.41 0.51
CA ILE A 147 -13.29 12.41 0.05
C ILE A 147 -13.30 12.25 -1.47
N LYS A 148 -13.03 13.30 -2.24
CA LYS A 148 -13.32 13.29 -3.69
C LYS A 148 -12.24 12.59 -4.50
N ASP A 149 -10.96 12.97 -4.36
CA ASP A 149 -9.93 12.50 -5.30
C ASP A 149 -8.71 11.85 -4.64
N LYS A 150 -8.52 12.07 -3.35
CA LYS A 150 -7.29 11.67 -2.62
C LYS A 150 -7.52 10.58 -1.59
N TYR A 151 -8.76 10.09 -1.45
CA TYR A 151 -9.10 9.18 -0.36
C TYR A 151 -8.26 7.91 -0.36
N GLN A 152 -7.98 7.30 -1.53
CA GLN A 152 -7.12 6.10 -1.59
C GLN A 152 -5.74 6.36 -0.97
N LEU A 153 -5.03 7.42 -1.39
CA LEU A 153 -3.71 7.71 -0.84
C LEU A 153 -3.75 8.06 0.65
N LEU A 154 -4.66 8.93 1.03
CA LEU A 154 -4.78 9.37 2.43
C LEU A 154 -5.09 8.19 3.35
N ASN A 155 -5.91 7.24 2.89
CA ASN A 155 -6.19 6.04 3.66
C ASN A 155 -4.95 5.13 3.78
N ARG A 156 -4.14 4.96 2.73
CA ARG A 156 -2.93 4.11 2.79
C ARG A 156 -1.94 4.66 3.81
N ILE A 157 -1.70 5.97 3.77
CA ILE A 157 -0.81 6.64 4.72
C ILE A 157 -1.36 6.51 6.15
N ALA A 158 -2.65 6.74 6.36
CA ALA A 158 -3.26 6.64 7.68
C ALA A 158 -3.13 5.24 8.29
N PHE A 159 -3.31 4.18 7.50
CA PHE A 159 -3.14 2.81 7.97
C PHE A 159 -1.67 2.45 8.24
N ALA A 160 -0.76 2.89 7.37
CA ALA A 160 0.67 2.68 7.58
C ALA A 160 1.12 3.33 8.90
N TRP A 161 0.71 4.59 9.15
CA TRP A 161 0.91 5.25 10.44
C TRP A 161 0.24 4.50 11.60
N LYS A 162 -1.00 4.02 11.43
CA LYS A 162 -1.73 3.35 12.51
C LYS A 162 -0.98 2.12 13.02
N LEU A 163 -0.37 1.34 12.13
CA LEU A 163 0.45 0.18 12.53
C LEU A 163 1.67 0.59 13.37
N THR A 164 2.30 1.74 13.08
CA THR A 164 3.43 2.22 13.91
C THR A 164 3.00 2.60 15.32
N THR A 165 1.73 2.93 15.55
CA THR A 165 1.20 3.16 16.92
C THR A 165 1.24 1.90 17.78
N TYR A 166 1.26 0.72 17.16
CA TYR A 166 1.41 -0.58 17.83
C TYR A 166 2.86 -1.08 17.87
N GLY A 167 3.82 -0.27 17.45
CA GLY A 167 5.26 -0.60 17.52
C GLY A 167 5.83 -1.30 16.29
N PHE A 168 5.03 -1.53 15.24
CA PHE A 168 5.53 -2.09 13.99
C PHE A 168 6.24 -1.02 13.16
N PRO A 169 7.48 -1.24 12.70
CA PRO A 169 8.00 -0.48 11.58
C PRO A 169 7.24 -0.86 10.30
N VAL A 170 7.02 0.11 9.43
CA VAL A 170 6.20 -0.03 8.22
C VAL A 170 6.89 0.63 7.03
N ILE A 171 6.95 -0.10 5.92
CA ILE A 171 7.19 0.46 4.59
C ILE A 171 5.84 0.57 3.89
N LEU A 172 5.46 1.78 3.48
CA LEU A 172 4.36 1.99 2.55
C LEU A 172 4.98 2.22 1.16
N MET A 173 4.77 1.27 0.26
CA MET A 173 5.31 1.31 -1.09
C MET A 173 4.21 1.54 -2.14
N TYR A 174 4.42 2.54 -2.98
CA TYR A 174 3.67 2.71 -4.22
C TYR A 174 4.47 2.09 -5.37
N LEU A 175 3.94 1.02 -5.97
CA LEU A 175 4.61 0.25 -7.01
C LEU A 175 3.99 0.48 -8.39
N GLY A 176 4.76 1.05 -9.32
CA GLY A 176 4.35 1.21 -10.71
C GLY A 176 4.83 0.04 -11.56
N PHE A 177 3.91 -0.70 -12.16
CA PHE A 177 4.25 -1.67 -13.20
C PHE A 177 4.43 -0.94 -14.53
N ILE A 178 5.66 -0.93 -15.04
CA ILE A 178 5.99 -0.31 -16.32
C ILE A 178 5.99 -1.37 -17.42
N ASN A 179 5.67 -0.96 -18.65
CA ASN A 179 5.52 -1.85 -19.80
C ASN A 179 4.46 -2.96 -19.60
N ASP A 180 3.39 -2.70 -18.85
CA ASP A 180 2.29 -3.66 -18.69
C ASP A 180 1.39 -3.74 -19.93
N GLU A 181 1.71 -4.66 -20.84
CA GLU A 181 0.93 -4.88 -22.06
C GLU A 181 -0.39 -5.66 -21.86
N SER A 182 -0.74 -6.03 -20.62
CA SER A 182 -2.00 -6.72 -20.33
C SER A 182 -3.25 -5.87 -20.65
N PHE A 183 -3.07 -4.55 -20.79
CA PHE A 183 -4.11 -3.60 -21.17
C PHE A 183 -3.84 -2.91 -22.52
N LYS A 184 -4.40 -3.48 -23.60
CA LYS A 184 -4.29 -2.91 -24.96
C LYS A 184 -4.94 -1.54 -25.18
N LYS A 185 -5.83 -1.08 -24.28
CA LYS A 185 -6.62 0.16 -24.43
C LYS A 185 -6.33 1.23 -23.38
N ALA A 186 -5.51 0.94 -22.37
CA ALA A 186 -5.20 1.88 -21.30
C ALA A 186 -3.89 2.63 -21.59
N LYS A 187 -3.76 3.84 -21.05
CA LYS A 187 -2.48 4.55 -21.05
C LYS A 187 -1.58 3.96 -19.96
N ILE A 188 -0.69 3.05 -20.37
CA ILE A 188 0.27 2.37 -19.51
C ILE A 188 1.44 3.29 -19.14
N PHE A 189 2.15 2.96 -18.07
CA PHE A 189 3.44 3.57 -17.75
C PHE A 189 4.52 2.92 -18.62
N LYS A 190 5.28 3.69 -19.40
CA LYS A 190 6.30 3.13 -20.31
C LYS A 190 7.68 3.06 -19.66
N ASN A 191 7.93 3.92 -18.69
CA ASN A 191 9.20 4.02 -17.98
C ASN A 191 8.99 4.55 -16.56
N VAL A 192 10.09 4.64 -15.81
CA VAL A 192 10.12 5.13 -14.43
C VAL A 192 9.63 6.58 -14.35
N ASP A 193 10.03 7.43 -15.29
CA ASP A 193 9.68 8.85 -15.29
C ASP A 193 8.16 9.07 -15.46
N ASP A 194 7.50 8.29 -16.32
CA ASP A 194 6.05 8.31 -16.49
C ASP A 194 5.34 8.01 -15.17
N TRP A 195 5.79 6.96 -14.48
CA TRP A 195 5.22 6.53 -13.21
C TRP A 195 5.45 7.57 -12.11
N GLU A 196 6.68 8.03 -11.95
CA GLU A 196 7.04 9.01 -10.94
C GLU A 196 6.32 10.34 -11.18
N TYR A 197 6.31 10.84 -12.41
CA TYR A 197 5.58 12.05 -12.78
C TYR A 197 4.11 11.92 -12.40
N PHE A 198 3.51 10.77 -12.71
CA PHE A 198 2.10 10.53 -12.42
C PHE A 198 1.79 10.55 -10.92
N ILE A 199 2.53 9.81 -10.11
CA ILE A 199 2.33 9.82 -8.65
C ILE A 199 2.67 11.18 -8.05
N LYS A 200 3.76 11.83 -8.46
CA LYS A 200 4.19 13.11 -7.89
C LYS A 200 3.18 14.22 -8.20
N ASN A 201 2.66 14.29 -9.42
CA ASN A 201 1.69 15.32 -9.79
C ASN A 201 0.33 15.16 -9.12
N LYS A 202 -0.14 13.92 -8.94
CA LYS A 202 -1.39 13.67 -8.22
C LYS A 202 -1.26 13.95 -6.72
N ASN A 203 -0.04 13.88 -6.18
CA ASN A 203 0.21 13.82 -4.74
C ASN A 203 1.27 14.82 -4.26
N LYS A 204 1.29 16.04 -4.82
CA LYS A 204 2.29 17.09 -4.53
C LYS A 204 2.58 17.33 -3.04
N ARG A 205 1.61 17.12 -2.14
CA ARG A 205 1.79 17.31 -0.68
C ARG A 205 2.39 16.09 0.05
N VAL A 206 2.37 14.91 -0.55
CA VAL A 206 2.93 13.68 0.05
C VAL A 206 4.41 13.51 -0.31
N LEU A 207 4.94 14.36 -1.19
CA LEU A 207 6.35 14.38 -1.55
C LEU A 207 7.28 14.58 -0.34
N GLU A 208 6.81 15.26 0.70
CA GLU A 208 7.57 15.47 1.93
C GLU A 208 7.92 14.17 2.67
N LEU A 209 7.14 13.10 2.46
CA LEU A 209 7.38 11.79 3.04
C LEU A 209 8.32 10.90 2.23
N LEU A 210 8.56 11.24 0.96
CA LEU A 210 9.22 10.33 0.03
C LEU A 210 10.67 10.04 0.42
N ASP A 211 11.01 8.75 0.37
CA ASP A 211 12.34 8.19 0.61
C ASP A 211 12.99 8.68 1.92
N ARG A 212 12.14 9.03 2.89
CA ARG A 212 12.55 9.47 4.22
C ARG A 212 11.97 8.56 5.29
N LYS A 213 12.78 8.36 6.32
CA LYS A 213 12.35 7.76 7.58
C LYS A 213 11.56 8.79 8.37
N VAL A 214 10.30 8.51 8.64
CA VAL A 214 9.49 9.27 9.58
C VAL A 214 9.46 8.50 10.90
N LYS A 215 9.98 9.08 11.97
CA LYS A 215 9.82 8.51 13.31
C LYS A 215 8.37 8.70 13.74
N CYS A 216 7.65 7.60 14.00
CA CYS A 216 6.22 7.63 14.28
C CYS A 216 5.89 6.88 15.57
N CYS A 217 5.58 7.60 16.66
CA CYS A 217 5.17 6.99 17.93
C CYS A 217 6.16 5.89 18.39
N ASN A 218 5.78 4.61 18.22
CA ASN A 218 6.53 3.44 18.67
C ASN A 218 7.24 2.67 17.53
N GLY A 219 7.08 3.12 16.27
CA GLY A 219 7.64 2.47 15.08
C GLY A 219 8.15 3.48 14.04
N ASP A 220 8.83 2.97 13.02
CA ASP A 220 9.32 3.79 11.91
C ASP A 220 8.38 3.67 10.71
N LEU A 221 8.11 4.76 10.00
CA LEU A 221 7.39 4.74 8.73
C LEU A 221 8.34 5.17 7.61
N TYR A 222 8.35 4.41 6.52
CA TYR A 222 9.01 4.78 5.27
C TYR A 222 7.96 4.85 4.18
N PHE A 223 7.96 5.93 3.41
CA PHE A 223 7.13 6.06 2.22
C PHE A 223 8.03 6.02 0.99
N ILE A 224 7.86 5.03 0.12
CA ILE A 224 8.69 4.85 -1.06
C ILE A 224 7.85 4.71 -2.33
N ILE A 225 8.38 5.22 -3.44
CA ILE A 225 7.87 4.96 -4.78
C ILE A 225 8.88 4.10 -5.50
N ARG A 226 8.42 3.00 -6.09
CA ARG A 226 9.25 2.09 -6.88
C ARG A 226 8.51 1.73 -8.17
N SER A 227 9.25 1.20 -9.12
CA SER A 227 8.71 0.64 -10.36
C SER A 227 9.24 -0.76 -10.59
N PHE A 228 8.52 -1.53 -11.39
CA PHE A 228 8.94 -2.85 -11.82
C PHE A 228 8.61 -3.03 -13.31
N ASP A 229 9.58 -3.46 -14.11
CA ASP A 229 9.37 -3.72 -15.53
C ASP A 229 8.75 -5.11 -15.74
N CYS A 230 7.52 -5.13 -16.25
CA CYS A 230 6.78 -6.36 -16.53
C CYS A 230 7.51 -7.30 -17.50
N LYS A 231 8.46 -6.79 -18.29
CA LYS A 231 9.30 -7.61 -19.18
C LYS A 231 10.25 -8.52 -18.39
N GLU A 232 10.63 -8.17 -17.17
CA GLU A 232 11.54 -8.96 -16.33
C GLU A 232 10.91 -10.20 -15.69
N ILE A 233 9.57 -10.30 -15.65
CA ILE A 233 8.87 -11.51 -15.17
C ILE A 233 8.93 -12.64 -16.22
N ASN A 234 9.02 -12.27 -17.50
CA ASN A 234 9.01 -13.21 -18.62
C ASN A 234 10.42 -13.59 -19.11
N SER A 235 11.48 -13.14 -18.42
CA SER A 235 12.89 -13.40 -18.70
C SER A 235 13.49 -14.38 -17.69
#